data_AF-A0A3P1TBQ3-F1
#
_entry.id   AF-A0A3P1TBQ3-F1
#
_cell.length_a   1.000
_cell.length_b   1.000
_cell.length_c   1.000
_cell.angle_alpha   90.00
_cell.angle_beta   90.00
_cell.angle_gamma   90.00
#
_symmetry.space_group_name_H-M   'P 1'
#
loop_
_entity.id
_entity.type
_entity.pdbx_description
1 polymer ?
#
loop_
_entity_poly.entity_id
_entity_poly.type
_entity_poly.pdbx_seq_one_letter_code
_entity_poly.pdbx_strand_id
1 'polypeptide(L)'
;MPRQSHKGDPAKVERTFSAEEQSLIDSRTVTPEELAANDGLDGRPAWIAVNGVVYDVTERWQEGRHHGLSAGRDLTEEFINSGHPGSVLPKMKVVGSFARS
;
A
#
# COMPACT_ATOMS: atom_id res chain seq x y z
N MET A 1 -18.02 21.95 11.16
CA MET A 1 -17.13 21.93 9.98
C MET A 1 -17.32 20.61 9.26
N PRO A 2 -17.63 20.57 7.95
CA PRO A 2 -17.64 19.30 7.24
C PRO A 2 -16.20 18.77 7.21
N ARG A 3 -15.99 17.52 7.66
CA ARG A 3 -14.73 16.80 7.44
C ARG A 3 -14.55 16.71 5.93
N GLN A 4 -13.55 17.40 5.38
CA GLN A 4 -13.23 17.25 3.96
C GLN A 4 -12.91 15.77 3.71
N SER A 5 -13.85 15.07 3.09
CA SER A 5 -13.68 13.69 2.69
C SER A 5 -12.83 13.73 1.42
N HIS A 6 -11.58 13.30 1.52
CA HIS A 6 -10.68 13.20 0.37
C HIS A 6 -10.98 11.95 -0.48
N LYS A 7 -12.16 11.33 -0.31
CA LYS A 7 -12.55 10.13 -1.05
C LYS A 7 -12.62 10.44 -2.55
N GLY A 8 -11.96 9.63 -3.37
CA GLY A 8 -11.93 9.79 -4.82
C GLY A 8 -10.87 10.77 -5.33
N ASP A 9 -10.10 11.40 -4.43
CA ASP A 9 -9.02 12.31 -4.81
C ASP A 9 -7.74 11.52 -5.14
N PRO A 10 -7.28 11.53 -6.41
CA PRO A 10 -6.04 10.85 -6.80
C PRO A 10 -4.80 11.47 -6.13
N ALA A 11 -4.84 12.73 -5.67
CA ALA A 11 -3.73 13.35 -4.95
C ALA A 11 -3.41 12.61 -3.63
N LYS A 12 -4.31 11.76 -3.12
CA LYS A 12 -4.04 10.91 -1.95
C LYS A 12 -2.85 9.97 -2.10
N VAL A 13 -2.50 9.60 -3.32
CA VAL A 13 -1.38 8.70 -3.61
C VAL A 13 -0.16 9.41 -4.19
N GLU A 14 -0.25 10.73 -4.35
CA GLU A 14 0.88 11.57 -4.69
C GLU A 14 1.63 11.92 -3.40
N ARG A 15 2.83 11.36 -3.23
CA ARG A 15 3.70 11.68 -2.10
C ARG A 15 5.15 11.76 -2.55
N THR A 16 5.93 12.49 -1.77
CA THR A 16 7.39 12.40 -1.81
C THR A 16 7.86 11.24 -0.94
N PHE A 17 9.01 10.69 -1.30
CA PHE A 17 9.68 9.60 -0.60
C PHE A 17 10.97 10.12 0.03
N SER A 18 11.38 9.55 1.16
CA SER A 18 12.73 9.77 1.69
C SER A 18 13.77 9.19 0.72
N ALA A 19 15.03 9.58 0.87
CA ALA A 19 16.11 9.00 0.06
C ALA A 19 16.23 7.48 0.23
N GLU A 20 15.95 6.97 1.44
CA GLU A 20 15.98 5.53 1.75
C GLU A 20 14.81 4.80 1.09
N GLU A 21 13.60 5.36 1.19
CA GLU A 21 12.41 4.81 0.52
C GLU A 21 12.59 4.82 -1.00
N GLN A 22 13.12 5.91 -1.57
CA GLN A 22 13.40 6.02 -3.00
C GLN A 22 14.42 4.96 -3.44
N SER A 23 15.49 4.76 -2.67
CA SER A 23 16.46 3.71 -2.95
C SER A 23 15.84 2.31 -2.95
N LEU A 24 14.90 2.02 -2.04
CA LEU A 24 14.16 0.74 -2.04
C LEU A 24 13.25 0.59 -3.26
N ILE A 25 12.53 1.66 -3.64
CA ILE A 25 11.65 1.67 -4.81
C ILE A 25 12.45 1.39 -6.09
N ASP A 26 13.64 2.00 -6.22
CA ASP A 26 14.47 1.89 -7.42
C ASP A 26 15.23 0.55 -7.50
N SER A 27 15.59 -0.03 -6.36
CA SER A 27 16.43 -1.24 -6.30
C SER A 27 15.66 -2.55 -6.16
N ARG A 28 14.39 -2.51 -5.76
CA ARG A 28 13.57 -3.70 -5.55
C ARG A 28 12.23 -3.60 -6.26
N THR A 29 12.06 -4.41 -7.29
CA THR A 29 10.77 -4.63 -7.96
C THR A 29 10.10 -5.87 -7.39
N VAL A 30 8.89 -5.71 -6.88
CA VAL A 30 8.02 -6.79 -6.41
C VAL A 30 7.15 -7.26 -7.57
N THR A 31 7.13 -8.56 -7.83
CA THR A 31 6.30 -9.13 -8.90
C THR A 31 4.85 -9.34 -8.43
N PRO A 32 3.88 -9.51 -9.35
CA PRO A 32 2.52 -9.90 -8.98
C PRO A 32 2.45 -11.16 -8.13
N GLU A 33 3.29 -12.15 -8.42
CA GLU A 33 3.35 -13.42 -7.66
C GLU A 33 3.94 -13.21 -6.27
N GLU A 34 5.01 -12.41 -6.14
CA GLU A 34 5.58 -12.07 -4.85
C GLU A 34 4.60 -11.25 -4.01
N LEU A 35 3.90 -10.29 -4.61
CA LEU A 35 2.86 -9.54 -3.92
C LEU A 35 1.77 -10.48 -3.42
N ALA A 36 1.21 -11.33 -4.29
CA ALA A 36 0.15 -12.28 -3.94
C ALA A 36 0.56 -13.30 -2.87
N ALA A 37 1.83 -13.70 -2.81
CA ALA A 37 2.34 -14.61 -1.78
C ALA A 37 2.42 -13.95 -0.39
N ASN A 38 2.55 -12.62 -0.31
CA ASN A 38 2.60 -11.86 0.94
C ASN A 38 1.20 -11.35 1.31
N ASP A 39 0.30 -12.30 1.56
CA ASP A 39 -1.13 -12.10 1.80
C ASP A 39 -1.52 -11.97 3.28
N GLY A 40 -0.58 -12.05 4.21
CA GLY A 40 -0.84 -11.98 5.65
C GLY A 40 -1.38 -13.27 6.29
N LEU A 41 -1.48 -14.37 5.52
CA LEU A 41 -1.97 -15.67 6.01
C LEU A 41 -0.81 -16.56 6.45
N ASP A 42 -1.08 -17.52 7.34
CA ASP A 42 -0.11 -18.52 7.82
C ASP A 42 1.18 -17.90 8.40
N GLY A 43 1.09 -16.68 8.96
CA GLY A 43 2.24 -15.95 9.50
C GLY A 43 3.12 -15.27 8.43
N ARG A 44 2.72 -15.30 7.16
CA ARG A 44 3.37 -14.52 6.10
C ARG A 44 3.13 -13.01 6.32
N PRO A 45 4.02 -12.13 5.82
CA PRO A 45 3.77 -10.70 5.79
C PRO A 45 2.50 -10.36 4.98
N ALA A 46 1.88 -9.22 5.29
CA ALA A 46 0.79 -8.66 4.52
C ALA A 46 1.28 -7.42 3.74
N TRP A 47 1.36 -7.53 2.42
CA TRP A 47 1.79 -6.44 1.54
C TRP A 47 0.65 -5.95 0.64
N ILE A 48 0.63 -4.65 0.35
CA ILE A 48 -0.28 -4.06 -0.63
C ILE A 48 0.50 -3.15 -1.56
N ALA A 49 0.10 -3.08 -2.83
CA ALA A 49 0.61 -2.04 -3.72
C ALA A 49 -0.36 -0.85 -3.73
N VAL A 50 0.18 0.36 -3.65
CA VAL A 50 -0.55 1.62 -3.84
C VAL A 50 0.28 2.52 -4.73
N ASN A 51 -0.25 2.85 -5.89
CA ASN A 51 0.36 3.69 -6.92
C ASN A 51 1.78 3.24 -7.31
N GLY A 52 1.95 1.94 -7.54
CA GLY A 52 3.24 1.37 -7.94
C GLY A 52 4.27 1.24 -6.81
N VAL A 53 3.90 1.44 -5.55
CA VAL A 53 4.76 1.23 -4.39
C VAL A 53 4.16 0.17 -3.48
N VAL A 54 4.99 -0.78 -3.04
CA VAL A 54 4.58 -1.83 -2.12
C VAL A 54 4.83 -1.39 -0.68
N TYR A 55 3.79 -1.52 0.15
CA TYR A 55 3.82 -1.21 1.57
C TYR A 55 3.59 -2.48 2.40
N ASP A 56 4.36 -2.63 3.47
CA ASP A 56 4.13 -3.63 4.50
C ASP A 56 3.09 -3.11 5.49
N VAL A 57 1.95 -3.81 5.54
CA VAL A 57 0.80 -3.49 6.41
C VAL A 57 0.57 -4.56 7.48
N THR A 58 1.53 -5.47 7.68
CA THR A 58 1.42 -6.62 8.59
C THR A 58 0.97 -6.23 10.00
N GLU A 59 1.50 -5.14 10.55
CA GLU A 59 1.15 -4.69 11.91
C GLU A 59 -0.27 -4.12 12.04
N ARG A 60 -0.93 -3.82 10.92
CA ARG A 60 -2.22 -3.13 10.87
C ARG A 60 -3.35 -4.02 10.34
N TRP A 61 -3.02 -5.05 9.55
CA TRP A 61 -3.97 -5.92 8.86
C TRP A 61 -3.91 -7.32 9.47
N GLN A 62 -4.79 -7.59 10.43
CA GLN A 62 -4.86 -8.90 11.08
C GLN A 62 -5.25 -9.96 10.04
N GLU A 63 -4.45 -11.03 9.95
CA GLU A 63 -4.59 -12.09 8.94
C GLU A 63 -4.68 -11.54 7.50
N GLY A 64 -4.00 -10.41 7.25
CA GLY A 64 -3.99 -9.76 5.94
C GLY A 64 -5.34 -9.15 5.52
N ARG A 65 -6.25 -8.88 6.46
CA ARG A 65 -7.58 -8.30 6.16
C ARG A 65 -7.75 -6.92 6.77
N HIS A 66 -8.44 -6.04 6.04
CA HIS A 66 -8.86 -4.73 6.53
C HIS A 66 -10.09 -4.22 5.76
N HIS A 67 -11.18 -3.89 6.45
CA HIS A 67 -12.42 -3.37 5.86
C HIS A 67 -12.92 -4.11 4.60
N GLY A 68 -12.84 -5.46 4.59
CA GLY A 68 -13.29 -6.28 3.47
C GLY A 68 -12.28 -6.43 2.33
N LEU A 69 -11.13 -5.77 2.43
CA LEU A 69 -9.98 -5.95 1.54
C LEU A 69 -9.06 -7.04 2.08
N SER A 70 -8.28 -7.64 1.18
CA SER A 70 -7.24 -8.62 1.48
C SER A 70 -5.91 -8.13 0.92
N ALA A 71 -4.83 -8.40 1.63
CA ALA A 71 -3.47 -8.13 1.20
C ALA A 71 -3.07 -9.00 -0.01
N GLY A 72 -1.89 -8.74 -0.53
CA GLY A 72 -1.32 -9.39 -1.71
C GLY A 72 -1.84 -8.86 -3.04
N ARG A 73 -2.28 -7.60 -3.09
CA ARG A 73 -2.92 -6.99 -4.27
C ARG A 73 -2.53 -5.53 -4.45
N ASP A 74 -2.64 -5.02 -5.67
CA ASP A 74 -2.72 -3.57 -5.93
C ASP A 74 -4.10 -3.09 -5.45
N LEU A 75 -4.10 -2.21 -4.46
CA LEU A 75 -5.29 -1.63 -3.84
C LEU A 75 -5.33 -0.11 -4.03
N THR A 76 -4.73 0.39 -5.11
CA THR A 76 -4.66 1.84 -5.36
C THR A 76 -6.03 2.47 -5.46
N GLU A 77 -6.95 1.87 -6.23
CA GLU A 77 -8.30 2.40 -6.43
C GLU A 77 -9.11 2.36 -5.13
N GLU A 78 -9.00 1.26 -4.38
CA GLU A 78 -9.63 1.08 -3.09
C GLU A 78 -9.09 2.08 -2.08
N PHE A 79 -7.79 2.35 -2.08
CA PHE A 79 -7.18 3.36 -1.22
C PHE A 79 -7.69 4.76 -1.57
N ILE A 80 -7.70 5.16 -2.86
CA ILE A 80 -8.23 6.45 -3.33
C ILE A 80 -9.69 6.60 -2.90
N ASN A 81 -10.50 5.56 -3.07
CA ASN A 81 -11.92 5.55 -2.72
C ASN A 81 -12.20 5.31 -1.23
N SER A 82 -11.18 5.06 -0.40
CA SER A 82 -11.35 4.91 1.04
C SER A 82 -11.49 6.24 1.77
N GLY A 83 -11.95 6.17 3.02
CA GLY A 83 -11.96 7.31 3.94
C GLY A 83 -10.60 7.66 4.55
N HIS A 84 -9.54 6.89 4.26
CA HIS A 84 -8.19 7.15 4.79
C HIS A 84 -7.55 8.35 4.08
N PRO A 85 -6.81 9.22 4.79
CA PRO A 85 -5.99 10.26 4.17
C PRO A 85 -4.68 9.66 3.64
N GLY A 86 -4.07 10.32 2.64
CA GLY A 86 -2.76 9.94 2.10
C GLY A 86 -1.64 9.89 3.15
N SER A 87 -1.77 10.67 4.23
CA SER A 87 -0.81 10.70 5.36
C SER A 87 -0.71 9.41 6.17
N VAL A 88 -1.50 8.38 5.86
CA VAL A 88 -1.32 7.02 6.38
C VAL A 88 -0.15 6.30 5.70
N LEU A 89 0.08 6.51 4.40
CA LEU A 89 1.12 5.80 3.64
C LEU A 89 2.55 6.05 4.16
N PRO A 90 2.96 7.28 4.54
CA PRO A 90 4.27 7.54 5.14
C PRO A 90 4.53 6.85 6.48
N LYS A 91 3.49 6.27 7.10
CA LYS A 91 3.62 5.52 8.36
C LYS A 91 3.81 4.03 8.14
N MET A 92 3.71 3.57 6.88
CA MET A 92 3.91 2.18 6.50
C MET A 92 5.33 2.00 5.98
N LYS A 93 5.90 0.83 6.19
CA LYS A 93 7.23 0.49 5.67
C LYS A 93 7.15 0.26 4.17
N VAL A 94 7.97 0.97 3.40
CA VAL A 94 8.14 0.73 1.96
C VAL A 94 8.95 -0.55 1.75
N VAL A 95 8.47 -1.40 0.84
CA VAL A 95 9.06 -2.70 0.50
C VAL A 95 9.82 -2.62 -0.83
N GLY A 96 9.29 -1.87 -1.80
CA GLY A 96 9.84 -1.73 -3.15
C GLY A 96 8.83 -1.14 -4.12
N SER A 97 9.13 -1.20 -5.42
CA SER A 97 8.23 -0.83 -6.51
C SER A 97 7.36 -2.00 -6.97
N PHE A 98 6.24 -1.68 -7.60
CA PHE A 98 5.33 -2.63 -8.24
C PHE A 98 4.99 -2.14 -9.65
N ALA A 99 5.27 -2.96 -10.67
CA ALA A 99 4.93 -2.64 -12.04
C ALA A 99 3.42 -2.84 -12.25
N ARG A 100 2.70 -1.76 -12.59
CA ARG A 100 1.32 -1.84 -13.02
C ARG A 100 1.28 -2.50 -14.41
N SER A 101 0.57 -3.62 -14.50
CA SER A 101 0.32 -4.35 -15.76
C SER A 101 -0.73 -3.63 -16.60
#